data_AF-A0A1W1C726-F1
#
_entry.id   AF-A0A1W1C726-F1
#
_cell.length_a   1.000
_cell.length_b   1.000
_cell.length_c   1.000
_cell.angle_alpha   90.00
_cell.angle_beta   90.00
_cell.angle_gamma   90.00
#
_symmetry.space_group_name_H-M   'P 1'
#
loop_
_entity.id
_entity.type
_entity.pdbx_description
1 polymer ?
#
loop_
_entity_poly.entity_id
_entity_poly.type
_entity_poly.pdbx_seq_one_letter_code
_entity_poly.pdbx_strand_id
1 'polypeptide(L)'
;MEKEIHNLFMKQRTSDDKEDYRTNNLWLFDDRFMSYNKIFSDKQIKEIFPKLSENLDRPDILSLISNSYNKDEITDIVIIELKKADEKITPSRAEEQLIDYAGYINEAYQDRKVRIWTYAFLKFDKKTENSLQNKDYNRVLTKSEYPIYYKPFNRVNAIINFVDYKALSDDAENRNRTFMKILGGVGVFE
;
A
#
# COMPACT_ATOMS: atom_id res chain seq x y z
N MET A 1 1.94 17.17 -7.64
CA MET A 1 2.62 16.22 -6.72
C MET A 1 1.81 14.98 -6.40
N GLU A 2 0.70 15.01 -5.65
CA GLU A 2 -0.07 13.78 -5.34
C GLU A 2 -0.48 13.01 -6.61
N LYS A 3 -1.09 13.70 -7.59
CA LYS A 3 -1.41 13.13 -8.91
C LYS A 3 -0.20 12.53 -9.64
N GLU A 4 0.98 13.12 -9.51
CA GLU A 4 2.19 12.62 -10.19
C GLU A 4 2.66 11.33 -9.53
N ILE A 5 2.66 11.28 -8.20
CA ILE A 5 3.01 10.08 -7.43
C ILE A 5 1.95 8.98 -7.61
N HIS A 6 0.67 9.36 -7.69
CA HIS A 6 -0.40 8.42 -8.04
C HIS A 6 -0.12 7.79 -9.39
N ASN A 7 0.08 8.61 -10.44
CA ASN A 7 0.34 8.11 -11.78
C ASN A 7 1.70 7.40 -11.91
N LEU A 8 2.65 7.62 -10.98
CA LEU A 8 3.85 6.80 -10.86
C LEU A 8 3.48 5.37 -10.46
N PHE A 9 2.58 5.18 -9.50
CA PHE A 9 2.11 3.86 -9.10
C PHE A 9 1.12 3.25 -10.10
N MET A 10 0.08 3.98 -10.50
CA MET A 10 -0.93 3.51 -11.44
C MET A 10 -1.70 4.70 -12.00
N LYS A 11 -2.06 4.64 -13.29
CA LYS A 11 -2.88 5.70 -13.90
C LYS A 11 -4.22 5.83 -13.18
N GLN A 12 -4.62 7.06 -12.89
CA GLN A 12 -5.90 7.33 -12.22
C GLN A 12 -7.11 6.81 -12.99
N ARG A 13 -8.09 6.28 -12.25
CA ARG A 13 -9.38 5.77 -12.76
C ARG A 13 -9.26 4.61 -13.75
N THR A 14 -8.19 3.82 -13.64
CA THR A 14 -8.01 2.60 -14.41
C THR A 14 -8.11 1.36 -13.52
N SER A 15 -8.21 0.21 -14.17
CA SER A 15 -8.14 -1.09 -13.54
C SER A 15 -7.38 -2.05 -14.45
N ASP A 16 -6.78 -3.07 -13.88
CA ASP A 16 -6.13 -4.15 -14.61
C ASP A 16 -6.45 -5.49 -13.95
N ASP A 17 -6.74 -6.50 -14.76
CA ASP A 17 -7.08 -7.87 -14.38
C ASP A 17 -6.06 -8.89 -14.87
N LYS A 18 -4.95 -8.42 -15.46
CA LYS A 18 -3.82 -9.23 -15.89
C LYS A 18 -2.58 -8.75 -15.16
N GLU A 19 -1.73 -9.69 -14.76
CA GLU A 19 -0.44 -9.37 -14.17
C GLU A 19 0.49 -8.80 -15.27
N ASP A 20 0.45 -7.49 -15.47
CA ASP A 20 1.29 -6.75 -16.43
C ASP A 20 2.11 -5.70 -15.69
N TYR A 21 3.42 -5.94 -15.61
CA TYR A 21 4.39 -5.06 -14.95
C TYR A 21 4.44 -3.62 -15.52
N ARG A 22 3.75 -3.35 -16.64
CA ARG A 22 3.70 -2.03 -17.28
C ARG A 22 2.46 -1.23 -16.90
N THR A 23 1.44 -1.84 -16.31
CA THR A 23 0.17 -1.17 -16.00
C THR A 23 0.18 -0.50 -14.63
N ASN A 24 1.05 -0.97 -13.72
CA ASN A 24 1.31 -0.36 -12.43
C ASN A 24 2.76 -0.61 -11.97
N ASN A 25 3.21 0.21 -11.01
CA ASN A 25 4.55 0.17 -10.42
C ASN A 25 4.50 0.02 -8.89
N LEU A 26 3.55 -0.74 -8.33
CA LEU A 26 3.48 -0.96 -6.87
C LEU A 26 4.76 -1.60 -6.32
N TRP A 27 5.48 -2.33 -7.16
CA TRP A 27 6.79 -2.92 -6.87
C TRP A 27 7.88 -1.90 -6.47
N LEU A 28 7.70 -0.61 -6.83
CA LEU A 28 8.61 0.46 -6.38
C LEU A 28 8.68 0.52 -4.85
N PHE A 29 7.58 0.20 -4.17
CA PHE A 29 7.50 0.17 -2.72
C PHE A 29 7.78 -1.21 -2.14
N ASP A 30 7.20 -2.28 -2.69
CA ASP A 30 7.30 -3.63 -2.13
C ASP A 30 7.15 -4.69 -3.22
N ASP A 31 8.11 -5.61 -3.31
CA ASP A 31 8.19 -6.64 -4.34
C ASP A 31 7.04 -7.66 -4.25
N ARG A 32 6.45 -7.83 -3.05
CA ARG A 32 5.26 -8.67 -2.84
C ARG A 32 4.06 -8.20 -3.67
N PHE A 33 4.07 -6.97 -4.15
CA PHE A 33 2.99 -6.39 -4.96
C PHE A 33 3.29 -6.39 -6.46
N MET A 34 4.39 -7.03 -6.88
CA MET A 34 4.63 -7.33 -8.30
C MET A 34 3.56 -8.25 -8.88
N SER A 35 3.13 -9.24 -8.09
CA SER A 35 2.10 -10.19 -8.48
C SER A 35 0.74 -9.79 -7.92
N TYR A 36 -0.26 -9.72 -8.78
CA TYR A 36 -1.64 -9.38 -8.43
C TYR A 36 -2.61 -10.06 -9.38
N ASN A 37 -3.85 -10.28 -8.92
CA ASN A 37 -4.94 -10.77 -9.76
C ASN A 37 -5.72 -9.60 -10.37
N LYS A 38 -6.01 -8.58 -9.56
CA LYS A 38 -6.70 -7.37 -10.00
C LYS A 38 -6.20 -6.17 -9.24
N ILE A 39 -6.05 -5.05 -9.92
CA ILE A 39 -5.68 -3.78 -9.32
C ILE A 39 -6.60 -2.68 -9.83
N PHE A 40 -6.97 -1.76 -8.96
CA PHE A 40 -7.93 -0.69 -9.20
C PHE A 40 -7.34 0.63 -8.72
N SER A 41 -7.46 1.67 -9.52
CA SER A 41 -7.11 3.04 -9.15
C SER A 41 -8.35 3.91 -9.19
N ASP A 42 -8.57 4.71 -8.14
CA ASP A 42 -9.73 5.60 -8.03
C ASP A 42 -11.06 4.87 -8.34
N LYS A 43 -11.27 3.70 -7.72
CA LYS A 43 -12.51 2.93 -7.84
C LYS A 43 -13.22 2.81 -6.51
N GLN A 44 -14.54 3.07 -6.50
CA GLN A 44 -15.31 2.92 -5.27
C GLN A 44 -15.23 1.47 -4.80
N ILE A 45 -15.11 1.25 -3.49
CA ILE A 45 -15.03 -0.09 -2.91
C ILE A 45 -16.25 -0.94 -3.32
N LYS A 46 -17.41 -0.32 -3.49
CA LYS A 46 -18.62 -1.01 -3.98
C LYS A 46 -18.52 -1.49 -5.43
N GLU A 47 -17.79 -0.80 -6.30
CA GLU A 47 -17.54 -1.28 -7.68
C GLU A 47 -16.71 -2.57 -7.67
N ILE A 48 -15.87 -2.74 -6.65
CA ILE A 48 -14.99 -3.90 -6.46
C ILE A 48 -15.72 -5.02 -5.71
N PHE A 49 -16.54 -4.65 -4.72
CA PHE A 49 -17.34 -5.56 -3.88
C PHE A 49 -18.83 -5.18 -3.92
N PRO A 50 -19.59 -5.63 -4.94
CA PRO A 50 -20.97 -5.19 -5.18
C PRO A 50 -21.97 -5.55 -4.09
N LYS A 51 -21.61 -6.46 -3.17
CA LYS A 51 -22.47 -6.91 -2.06
C LYS A 51 -22.57 -5.90 -0.92
N LEU A 52 -21.75 -4.85 -0.92
CA LEU A 52 -21.73 -3.82 0.11
C LEU A 52 -22.84 -2.78 -0.07
N SER A 53 -23.22 -2.13 1.03
CA SER A 53 -24.20 -1.02 1.04
C SER A 53 -23.69 0.22 0.28
N GLU A 54 -24.60 1.16 -0.03
CA GLU A 54 -24.33 2.35 -0.86
C GLU A 54 -23.42 3.39 -0.17
N ASN A 55 -22.66 4.16 -0.97
CA ASN A 55 -21.78 5.28 -0.59
C ASN A 55 -20.49 4.94 0.17
N LEU A 56 -19.78 3.91 -0.29
CA LEU A 56 -18.42 3.64 0.20
C LEU A 56 -17.40 4.55 -0.48
N ASP A 57 -16.49 5.10 0.32
CA ASP A 57 -15.40 5.93 -0.14
C ASP A 57 -14.40 5.11 -1.00
N ARG A 58 -13.45 5.82 -1.61
CA ARG A 58 -12.63 5.33 -2.69
C ARG A 58 -11.15 5.42 -2.32
N PRO A 59 -10.43 4.29 -2.20
CA PRO A 59 -8.99 4.32 -2.05
C PRO A 59 -8.32 4.80 -3.35
N ASP A 60 -7.13 5.38 -3.22
CA ASP A 60 -6.33 5.77 -4.39
C ASP A 60 -5.93 4.54 -5.22
N ILE A 61 -5.52 3.45 -4.55
CA ILE A 61 -5.24 2.16 -5.16
C ILE A 61 -5.72 1.01 -4.26
N LEU A 62 -6.33 -0.01 -4.87
CA LEU A 62 -6.66 -1.28 -4.23
C LEU A 62 -6.18 -2.44 -5.11
N SER A 63 -5.43 -3.38 -4.54
CA SER A 63 -4.96 -4.59 -5.24
C SER A 63 -5.48 -5.86 -4.55
N LEU A 64 -5.94 -6.82 -5.34
CA LEU A 64 -6.36 -8.16 -4.93
C LEU A 64 -5.29 -9.16 -5.37
N ILE A 65 -4.78 -9.95 -4.41
CA ILE A 65 -3.65 -10.85 -4.63
C ILE A 65 -3.99 -12.25 -4.12
N SER A 66 -3.59 -13.26 -4.91
CA SER A 66 -3.71 -14.69 -4.62
C SER A 66 -2.32 -15.28 -4.50
N ASN A 67 -1.79 -15.27 -3.29
CA ASN A 67 -0.52 -15.90 -2.94
C ASN A 67 -0.75 -17.38 -2.57
N SER A 68 -1.48 -18.11 -3.41
CA SER A 68 -1.72 -19.55 -3.27
C SER A 68 -1.71 -20.23 -4.64
N TYR A 69 -1.64 -21.56 -4.67
CA TYR A 69 -1.75 -22.33 -5.92
C TYR A 69 -3.14 -22.21 -6.57
N ASN A 70 -4.15 -21.76 -5.81
CA ASN A 70 -5.49 -21.50 -6.30
C ASN A 70 -5.63 -20.02 -6.68
N LYS A 71 -5.59 -19.71 -7.98
CA LYS A 71 -5.69 -18.33 -8.47
C LYS A 71 -7.04 -17.64 -8.21
N ASP A 72 -8.06 -18.40 -7.81
CA ASP A 72 -9.38 -17.86 -7.47
C ASP A 72 -9.49 -17.50 -5.97
N GLU A 73 -8.48 -17.86 -5.17
CA GLU A 73 -8.42 -17.58 -3.75
C GLU A 73 -7.64 -16.30 -3.48
N ILE A 74 -8.37 -15.20 -3.24
CA ILE A 74 -7.77 -13.96 -2.73
C ILE A 74 -7.23 -14.22 -1.32
N THR A 75 -5.93 -14.07 -1.14
CA THR A 75 -5.23 -14.24 0.15
C THR A 75 -4.85 -12.91 0.77
N ASP A 76 -4.61 -11.88 -0.06
CA ASP A 76 -4.16 -10.57 0.38
C ASP A 76 -4.91 -9.47 -0.37
N ILE A 77 -5.23 -8.40 0.36
CA ILE A 77 -5.72 -7.15 -0.21
C ILE A 77 -4.78 -6.04 0.23
N VAL A 78 -4.33 -5.25 -0.74
CA VAL A 78 -3.46 -4.10 -0.52
C VAL A 78 -4.24 -2.84 -0.79
N ILE A 79 -4.22 -1.90 0.14
CA ILE A 79 -4.91 -0.60 0.03
C ILE A 79 -3.87 0.50 0.20
N ILE A 80 -3.86 1.45 -0.72
CA ILE A 80 -2.93 2.58 -0.69
C ILE A 80 -3.73 3.88 -0.71
N GLU A 81 -3.33 4.78 0.18
CA GLU A 81 -3.79 6.15 0.29
C GLU A 81 -2.61 7.11 0.17
N LEU A 82 -2.71 8.09 -0.71
CA LEU A 82 -1.68 9.07 -1.05
C LEU A 82 -2.11 10.44 -0.53
N LYS A 83 -1.45 10.91 0.53
CA LYS A 83 -1.73 12.23 1.12
C LYS A 83 -0.82 13.29 0.54
N LYS A 84 -1.35 14.46 0.23
CA LYS A 84 -0.52 15.59 -0.24
C LYS A 84 0.54 15.95 0.80
N ALA A 85 1.74 16.24 0.34
CA ALA A 85 2.86 16.59 1.23
C ALA A 85 2.85 18.04 1.73
N ASP A 86 1.98 18.89 1.20
CA ASP A 86 1.89 20.33 1.51
C ASP A 86 0.78 20.67 2.52
N GLU A 87 -0.18 19.75 2.73
CA GLU A 87 -1.24 19.92 3.71
C GLU A 87 -0.74 19.54 5.12
N LYS A 88 -1.27 20.21 6.17
CA LYS A 88 -1.09 19.81 7.58
C LYS A 88 -1.88 18.52 7.85
N ILE A 89 -1.54 17.44 7.17
CA ILE A 89 -2.25 16.17 7.29
C ILE A 89 -1.71 15.45 8.51
N THR A 90 -2.57 15.29 9.51
CA THR A 90 -2.28 14.40 10.63
C THR A 90 -2.52 12.95 10.20
N PRO A 91 -1.71 11.99 10.66
CA PRO A 91 -1.92 10.57 10.39
C PRO A 91 -3.33 10.06 10.72
N SER A 92 -4.01 10.69 11.70
CA SER A 92 -5.35 10.28 12.15
C SER A 92 -6.39 10.17 11.04
N ARG A 93 -6.43 11.11 10.09
CA ARG A 93 -7.44 11.06 9.03
C ARG A 93 -7.18 9.91 8.05
N ALA A 94 -5.90 9.67 7.74
CA ALA A 94 -5.51 8.54 6.89
C ALA A 94 -5.74 7.20 7.62
N GLU A 95 -5.45 7.13 8.93
CA GLU A 95 -5.74 5.96 9.76
C GLU A 95 -7.24 5.64 9.76
N GLU A 96 -8.10 6.64 9.98
CA GLU A 96 -9.56 6.49 9.96
C GLU A 96 -10.05 5.93 8.60
N GLN A 97 -9.64 6.54 7.48
CA GLN A 97 -10.00 6.05 6.15
C GLN A 97 -9.54 4.61 5.90
N LEU A 98 -8.30 4.26 6.29
CA LEU A 98 -7.79 2.90 6.10
C LEU A 98 -8.51 1.87 6.99
N ILE A 99 -8.94 2.26 8.19
CA ILE A 99 -9.79 1.42 9.05
C ILE A 99 -11.16 1.20 8.40
N ASP A 100 -11.77 2.25 7.87
CA ASP A 100 -13.07 2.18 7.21
C ASP A 100 -13.01 1.27 5.98
N TYR A 101 -12.01 1.46 5.11
CA TYR A 101 -11.79 0.61 3.94
C TYR A 101 -11.63 -0.87 4.33
N ALA A 102 -10.81 -1.16 5.34
CA ALA A 102 -10.66 -2.52 5.84
C ALA A 102 -11.97 -3.08 6.42
N GLY A 103 -12.74 -2.27 7.15
CA GLY A 103 -14.05 -2.64 7.67
C GLY A 103 -15.01 -3.06 6.56
N TYR A 104 -15.13 -2.25 5.50
CA TYR A 104 -15.97 -2.53 4.34
C TYR A 104 -15.54 -3.83 3.64
N ILE A 105 -14.25 -4.05 3.47
CA ILE A 105 -13.73 -5.28 2.85
C ILE A 105 -14.06 -6.53 3.68
N ASN A 106 -13.94 -6.45 5.01
CA ASN A 106 -14.30 -7.58 5.87
C ASN A 106 -15.81 -7.88 5.84
N GLU A 107 -16.66 -6.86 5.71
CA GLU A 107 -18.10 -7.06 5.52
C GLU A 107 -18.38 -7.85 4.22
N ALA A 108 -17.61 -7.61 3.16
CA ALA A 108 -17.73 -8.33 1.90
C ALA A 108 -17.17 -9.77 1.96
N TYR A 109 -16.15 -10.03 2.78
CA TYR A 109 -15.44 -11.31 2.91
C TYR A 109 -15.65 -11.98 4.27
N GLN A 110 -16.91 -12.22 4.65
CA GLN A 110 -17.30 -12.78 5.95
C GLN A 110 -16.59 -14.10 6.35
N ASP A 111 -15.97 -14.82 5.41
CA ASP A 111 -15.53 -16.21 5.63
C ASP A 111 -14.16 -16.56 5.01
N ARG A 112 -13.31 -15.57 4.72
CA ARG A 112 -11.97 -15.82 4.14
C ARG A 112 -10.90 -15.11 4.94
N LYS A 113 -9.83 -15.84 5.28
CA LYS A 113 -8.62 -15.35 5.95
C LYS A 113 -7.81 -14.46 5.01
N VAL A 114 -8.40 -13.36 4.55
CA VAL A 114 -7.73 -12.37 3.72
C VAL A 114 -6.89 -11.49 4.62
N ARG A 115 -5.61 -11.32 4.31
CA ARG A 115 -4.75 -10.35 5.01
C ARG A 115 -4.93 -8.99 4.37
N ILE A 116 -5.30 -7.98 5.15
CA ILE A 116 -5.45 -6.61 4.64
C ILE A 116 -4.20 -5.81 5.01
N TRP A 117 -3.43 -5.41 4.01
CA TRP A 117 -2.28 -4.55 4.14
C TRP A 117 -2.66 -3.15 3.68
N THR A 118 -2.53 -2.16 4.56
CA THR A 118 -2.85 -0.78 4.19
C THR A 118 -1.64 0.12 4.34
N TYR A 119 -1.53 1.09 3.43
CA TYR A 119 -0.40 2.02 3.34
C TYR A 119 -0.93 3.43 3.16
N ALA A 120 -0.53 4.32 4.05
CA ALA A 120 -0.70 5.75 3.86
C ALA A 120 0.67 6.38 3.57
N PHE A 121 0.81 6.97 2.39
CA PHE A 121 1.98 7.75 2.03
C PHE A 121 1.74 9.22 2.38
N LEU A 122 2.60 9.79 3.21
CA LEU A 122 2.58 11.20 3.58
C LEU A 122 3.98 11.68 3.90
N LYS A 123 4.18 12.99 3.90
CA LYS A 123 5.46 13.56 4.35
C LYS A 123 5.59 13.47 5.87
N PHE A 124 6.71 12.96 6.32
CA PHE A 124 7.05 12.90 7.73
C PHE A 124 7.73 14.19 8.15
N ASP A 125 7.23 14.70 9.28
CA ASP A 125 7.89 15.71 10.08
C ASP A 125 7.87 15.23 11.55
N LYS A 126 8.53 15.98 12.42
CA LYS A 126 8.58 15.64 13.85
C LYS A 126 7.19 15.51 14.48
N LYS A 127 6.19 16.26 13.99
CA LYS A 127 4.82 16.20 14.51
C LYS A 127 4.12 14.90 14.07
N THR A 128 4.29 14.50 12.82
CA THR A 128 3.81 13.23 12.27
C THR A 128 4.42 12.06 13.03
N GLU A 129 5.76 12.03 13.19
CA GLU A 129 6.44 10.95 13.91
C GLU A 129 6.00 10.87 15.39
N ASN A 130 5.94 12.01 16.09
CA ASN A 130 5.43 12.04 17.46
C ASN A 130 3.98 11.54 17.53
N SER A 131 3.13 11.89 16.56
CA SER A 131 1.74 11.42 16.51
C SER A 131 1.64 9.91 16.33
N LEU A 132 2.52 9.30 15.53
CA LEU A 132 2.54 7.85 15.31
C LEU A 132 3.07 7.12 16.54
N GLN A 133 4.14 7.64 17.15
CA GLN A 133 4.71 7.08 18.38
C GLN A 133 3.72 7.16 19.55
N ASN A 134 3.02 8.28 19.73
CA ASN A 134 1.99 8.44 20.77
C ASN A 134 0.77 7.50 20.58
N LYS A 135 0.61 6.92 19.38
CA LYS A 135 -0.42 5.92 19.06
C LYS A 135 0.12 4.49 19.08
N ASP A 136 1.31 4.26 19.61
CA ASP A 136 1.96 2.95 19.71
C ASP A 136 2.19 2.27 18.36
N TYR A 137 2.50 3.04 17.31
CA TYR A 137 2.99 2.46 16.06
C TYR A 137 4.40 1.93 16.26
N ASN A 138 4.63 0.70 15.79
CA ASN A 138 5.95 0.09 15.74
C ASN A 138 6.80 0.78 14.67
N ARG A 139 8.07 1.05 14.99
CA ARG A 139 8.99 1.71 14.07
C ARG A 139 9.97 0.70 13.48
N VAL A 140 10.01 0.59 12.16
CA VAL A 140 10.96 -0.22 11.41
C VAL A 140 12.00 0.70 10.79
N LEU A 141 13.27 0.48 11.16
CA LEU A 141 14.38 1.13 10.51
C LEU A 141 14.58 0.56 9.11
N THR A 142 14.68 1.46 8.14
CA THR A 142 14.98 1.17 6.74
C THR A 142 16.44 1.55 6.45
N LYS A 143 16.91 1.31 5.23
CA LYS A 143 18.19 1.87 4.75
C LYS A 143 18.08 3.36 4.39
N SER A 144 16.87 3.91 4.38
CA SER A 144 16.60 5.33 4.24
C SER A 144 16.63 6.03 5.60
N GLU A 145 16.71 7.36 5.59
CA GLU A 145 16.54 8.16 6.81
C GLU A 145 15.08 8.13 7.33
N TYR A 146 14.16 7.58 6.54
CA TYR A 146 12.72 7.61 6.76
C TYR A 146 12.20 6.22 7.16
N PRO A 147 11.95 5.98 8.47
CA PRO A 147 11.45 4.69 8.94
C PRO A 147 10.05 4.39 8.41
N ILE A 148 9.64 3.13 8.46
CA ILE A 148 8.24 2.73 8.28
C ILE A 148 7.60 2.61 9.66
N TYR A 149 6.39 3.15 9.84
CA TYR A 149 5.61 2.97 11.06
C TYR A 149 4.44 2.03 10.78
N TYR A 150 4.26 0.98 11.59
CA TYR A 150 3.16 0.03 11.39
C TYR A 150 2.45 -0.37 12.68
N LYS A 151 1.15 -0.69 12.57
CA LYS A 151 0.36 -1.21 13.69
C LYS A 151 -0.75 -2.17 13.19
N PRO A 152 -0.90 -3.35 13.81
CA PRO A 152 -2.03 -4.24 13.54
C PRO A 152 -3.32 -3.73 14.21
N PHE A 153 -4.42 -3.79 13.48
CA PHE A 153 -5.78 -3.48 13.92
C PHE A 153 -6.65 -4.73 13.83
N ASN A 154 -6.58 -5.57 14.88
CA ASN A 154 -7.20 -6.89 14.90
C ASN A 154 -8.72 -6.89 14.64
N ARG A 155 -9.43 -5.84 15.08
CA ARG A 155 -10.89 -5.73 14.89
C ARG A 155 -11.30 -5.68 13.41
N VAL A 156 -10.48 -5.05 12.58
CA VAL A 156 -10.69 -4.93 11.13
C VAL A 156 -9.67 -5.75 10.33
N ASN A 157 -8.98 -6.70 10.99
CA ASN A 157 -8.04 -7.63 10.36
C ASN A 157 -7.07 -6.95 9.35
N ALA A 158 -6.53 -5.80 9.74
CA ALA A 158 -5.67 -4.99 8.89
C ALA A 158 -4.35 -4.61 9.58
N ILE A 159 -3.30 -4.43 8.80
CA ILE A 159 -2.04 -3.83 9.24
C ILE A 159 -1.92 -2.48 8.55
N ILE A 160 -1.93 -1.40 9.34
CA ILE A 160 -1.76 -0.04 8.85
C ILE A 160 -0.29 0.32 8.86
N ASN A 161 0.21 0.76 7.72
CA ASN A 161 1.58 1.22 7.52
C ASN A 161 1.57 2.68 7.10
N PHE A 162 2.49 3.46 7.67
CA PHE A 162 2.78 4.83 7.26
C PHE A 162 4.17 4.88 6.66
N VAL A 163 4.30 5.54 5.51
CA VAL A 163 5.52 5.58 4.71
C VAL A 163 5.77 7.01 4.23
N ASP A 164 7.00 7.50 4.35
CA ASP A 164 7.39 8.76 3.71
C ASP A 164 7.64 8.56 2.21
N TYR A 165 7.22 9.51 1.38
CA TYR A 165 7.51 9.50 -0.06
C TYR A 165 9.01 9.40 -0.40
N LYS A 166 9.89 9.89 0.48
CA LYS A 166 11.34 9.76 0.30
C LYS A 166 11.83 8.33 0.59
N ALA A 167 11.20 7.62 1.54
CA ALA A 167 11.50 6.21 1.77
C ALA A 167 11.28 5.38 0.50
N LEU A 168 10.22 5.67 -0.26
CA LEU A 168 9.96 5.04 -1.55
C LEU A 168 11.11 5.24 -2.54
N SER A 169 11.57 6.48 -2.70
CA SER A 169 12.66 6.82 -3.62
C SER A 169 13.95 6.11 -3.22
N ASP A 170 14.29 6.16 -1.93
CA ASP A 170 15.52 5.57 -1.40
C ASP A 170 15.49 4.03 -1.54
N ASP A 171 14.37 3.38 -1.23
CA ASP A 171 14.22 1.93 -1.34
C ASP A 171 14.24 1.47 -2.80
N ALA A 172 13.56 2.19 -3.70
CA ALA A 172 13.59 1.90 -5.13
C ALA A 172 15.01 2.04 -5.72
N GLU A 173 15.74 3.11 -5.34
CA GLU A 173 17.12 3.31 -5.76
C GLU A 173 18.03 2.20 -5.20
N ASN A 174 17.89 1.86 -3.92
CA ASN A 174 18.65 0.80 -3.26
C ASN A 174 18.44 -0.56 -3.94
N ARG A 175 17.19 -0.91 -4.28
CA ARG A 175 16.86 -2.15 -5.00
C ARG A 175 17.46 -2.15 -6.40
N ASN A 176 17.24 -1.09 -7.17
CA ASN A 176 17.76 -0.99 -8.53
C ASN A 176 19.29 -1.05 -8.55
N ARG A 177 19.97 -0.33 -7.65
CA ARG A 177 21.44 -0.38 -7.51
C ARG A 177 21.93 -1.77 -7.15
N THR A 178 21.22 -2.47 -6.27
CA THR A 178 21.57 -3.86 -5.90
C THR A 178 21.40 -4.80 -7.08
N PHE A 179 20.29 -4.70 -7.81
CA PHE A 179 20.03 -5.49 -9.01
C PHE A 179 21.10 -5.26 -10.09
N MET A 180 21.47 -4.01 -10.37
CA MET A 180 22.51 -3.68 -11.35
C MET A 180 23.90 -4.20 -10.94
N LYS A 181 24.22 -4.22 -9.63
CA LYS A 181 25.47 -4.84 -9.14
C LYS A 181 25.50 -6.35 -9.39
N ILE A 182 24.39 -7.03 -9.14
CA ILE A 182 24.24 -8.47 -9.40
C ILE A 182 24.44 -8.75 -10.90
N LEU A 183 23.78 -7.99 -11.77
CA LEU A 183 23.95 -8.12 -13.23
C LEU A 183 25.36 -7.80 -13.71
N GLY A 184 26.04 -6.85 -13.06
CA GLY A 184 27.42 -6.49 -13.35
C GLY A 184 28.47 -7.46 -12.81
N GLY A 185 28.07 -8.58 -12.19
CA GLY A 185 28.98 -9.58 -11.61
C GLY A 185 29.70 -9.14 -10.34
N VAL A 186 29.35 -7.97 -9.78
CA VAL A 186 29.94 -7.45 -8.54
C VAL A 186 29.16 -8.05 -7.37
N GLY A 187 29.49 -9.29 -7.00
CA GLY A 187 29.00 -9.93 -5.77
C GLY A 187 28.29 -11.27 -5.92
N VAL A 188 28.57 -12.06 -6.96
CA VAL A 188 28.09 -13.44 -7.04
C VAL A 188 29.27 -14.39 -6.78
N PHE A 189 29.37 -14.86 -5.54
CA PHE A 189 30.38 -15.76 -4.96
C PHE A 189 31.76 -15.15 -4.63
N GLU A 190 31.88 -14.65 -3.40
CA GLU A 190 33.04 -14.92 -2.53
C GLU A 190 32.53 -15.49 -1.20
#